data_AF-A0A1U7GG56-F1
#
_entry.id   AF-A0A1U7GG56-F1
#
_cell.length_a   1.000
_cell.length_b   1.000
_cell.length_c   1.000
_cell.angle_alpha   90.00
_cell.angle_beta   90.00
_cell.angle_gamma   90.00
#
_symmetry.space_group_name_H-M   'P 1'
#
loop_
_entity.id
_entity.type
_entity.pdbx_description
1 polymer ?
#
loop_
_entity_poly.entity_id
_entity_poly.type
_entity_poly.pdbx_seq_one_letter_code
_entity_poly.pdbx_strand_id
1 'polypeptide(L)' 'MTQNNSQQYRLIDAEGVELAHADTIAYFKGVAADLKPGRYTIQEVVADSLGHAHEVRNWGSVTHLADGAIVLHEDDPTT' A
#
# COMPACT_ATOMS: atom_id res chain seq x y z
N MET A 1 -11.21 19.86 -17.70
CA MET A 1 -11.98 18.80 -17.02
C MET A 1 -11.06 18.24 -15.96
N THR A 2 -11.34 18.48 -14.68
CA THR A 2 -10.53 17.94 -13.59
C THR A 2 -10.85 16.45 -13.51
N GLN A 3 -9.86 15.60 -13.77
CA GLN A 3 -10.03 14.16 -13.63
C GLN A 3 -10.13 13.87 -12.13
N ASN A 4 -11.33 13.49 -11.67
CA ASN A 4 -11.54 13.08 -10.28
C ASN A 4 -11.03 11.64 -10.16
N ASN A 5 -9.71 11.49 -9.98
CA ASN A 5 -9.10 10.19 -9.74
C ASN A 5 -9.31 9.83 -8.26
N SER A 6 -9.80 8.62 -8.00
CA SER A 6 -9.84 8.10 -6.63
C SER A 6 -8.51 7.42 -6.35
N GLN A 7 -7.73 7.97 -5.42
CA GLN A 7 -6.49 7.37 -4.94
C GLN A 7 -6.84 6.38 -3.85
N GLN A 8 -6.59 5.11 -4.11
CA GLN A 8 -6.66 4.07 -3.10
C GLN A 8 -5.32 3.39 -2.98
N TYR A 9 -5.14 2.64 -1.90
CA TYR A 9 -3.93 1.91 -1.63
C TYR A 9 -4.28 0.46 -1.31
N ARG A 10 -3.35 -0.43 -1.60
CA ARG A 10 -3.45 -1.84 -1.24
C ARG A 10 -2.16 -2.35 -0.63
N LEU A 11 -2.30 -3.23 0.35
CA LEU A 11 -1.21 -3.94 0.99
C LEU A 11 -1.06 -5.31 0.35
N ILE A 12 0.14 -5.58 -0.15
CA ILE A 12 0.50 -6.79 -0.87
C ILE A 12 1.55 -7.57 -0.08
N ASP A 13 1.33 -8.86 0.11
CA ASP A 13 2.33 -9.79 0.68
C ASP A 13 3.51 -10.04 -0.28
N ALA A 14 4.60 -10.62 0.22
CA ALA A 14 5.73 -11.07 -0.58
C ALA A 14 5.33 -12.06 -1.70
N GLU A 15 4.24 -12.81 -1.54
CA GLU A 15 3.70 -13.71 -2.57
C GLU A 15 2.85 -12.98 -3.64
N GLY A 16 2.67 -11.65 -3.53
CA GLY A 16 1.85 -10.86 -4.45
C GLY A 16 0.35 -10.88 -4.13
N VAL A 17 -0.04 -11.43 -2.97
CA VAL A 17 -1.43 -11.52 -2.52
C VAL A 17 -1.88 -10.21 -1.87
N GLU A 18 -3.04 -9.69 -2.27
CA GLU A 18 -3.66 -8.54 -1.60
C GLU A 18 -4.20 -8.95 -0.23
N LEU A 19 -3.72 -8.30 0.82
CA LEU A 19 -4.12 -8.54 2.20
C LEU A 19 -5.13 -7.50 2.70
N ALA A 20 -5.06 -6.28 2.17
CA ALA A 20 -5.90 -5.18 2.58
C ALA A 20 -5.98 -4.08 1.50
N HIS A 21 -7.09 -3.34 1.51
CA HIS A 21 -7.35 -2.21 0.62
C HIS A 21 -7.92 -1.05 1.44
N ALA A 22 -7.40 0.17 1.27
CA ALA A 22 -7.83 1.36 2.01
C ALA A 22 -7.46 2.66 1.31
N ASP A 23 -8.14 3.75 1.66
CA ASP A 23 -7.86 5.10 1.15
C ASP A 23 -6.67 5.78 1.84
N THR A 24 -6.16 5.20 2.94
CA THR A 24 -5.05 5.79 3.72
C THR A 24 -4.01 4.76 4.13
N ILE A 25 -2.75 5.20 4.16
CA ILE A 25 -1.60 4.33 4.42
C ILE A 25 -1.44 4.00 5.91
N ALA A 26 -1.90 4.90 6.78
CA ALA A 26 -1.89 4.68 8.23
C ALA A 26 -2.64 3.39 8.63
N TYR A 27 -3.68 3.03 7.88
CA TYR A 27 -4.42 1.78 8.06
C TYR A 27 -3.51 0.55 7.97
N PHE A 28 -2.58 0.51 7.01
CA PHE A 28 -1.72 -0.66 6.80
C PHE A 28 -0.69 -0.88 7.90
N LYS A 29 -0.33 0.15 8.68
CA LYS A 29 0.52 -0.05 9.86
C LYS A 29 -0.18 -0.92 10.91
N GLY A 30 -1.49 -0.72 11.09
CA GLY A 30 -2.31 -1.53 11.98
C GLY A 30 -2.47 -2.95 11.45
N VAL A 31 -2.75 -3.11 10.15
CA VAL A 31 -2.85 -4.42 9.51
C VAL A 31 -1.52 -5.18 9.63
N ALA A 32 -0.39 -4.55 9.30
CA ALA A 32 0.93 -5.18 9.38
C ALA A 32 1.30 -5.65 10.79
N ALA A 33 0.81 -4.99 11.84
CA ALA A 33 1.03 -5.40 13.23
C ALA A 33 0.32 -6.72 13.61
N ASP A 34 -0.76 -7.06 12.92
CA ASP A 34 -1.50 -8.32 13.13
C ASP A 34 -0.95 -9.48 12.27
N LEU A 35 -0.17 -9.14 11.24
CA LEU A 35 0.44 -10.12 10.34
C LEU A 35 1.75 -10.67 10.91
N LYS A 36 2.25 -11.75 10.31
CA LYS A 36 3.55 -12.32 10.68
C LYS A 36 4.68 -11.32 10.41
N PRO A 37 5.82 -11.40 11.12
CA PRO A 37 7.00 -10.62 10.76
C PRO A 37 7.41 -10.88 9.31
N GLY A 38 7.64 -9.81 8.56
CA GLY A 38 7.84 -9.86 7.11
C GLY A 38 7.84 -8.48 6.48
N ARG A 39 8.08 -8.45 5.17
CA ARG A 39 8.01 -7.24 4.35
C ARG A 39 6.77 -7.30 3.47
N TYR A 40 6.01 -6.21 3.49
CA TYR A 40 4.80 -6.01 2.71
C TYR A 40 4.98 -4.82 1.79
N THR A 41 4.41 -4.88 0.60
CA THR A 41 4.47 -3.81 -0.39
C THR A 41 3.17 -3.03 -0.36
N ILE A 42 3.25 -1.70 -0.38
CA ILE A 42 2.10 -0.82 -0.49
C ILE A 42 2.07 -0.31 -1.91
N GLN A 43 0.99 -0.60 -2.62
CA GLN A 43 0.77 -0.08 -3.96
C GLN A 43 -0.32 0.98 -3.92
N GLU A 44 -0.07 2.10 -4.60
CA GLU A 44 -1.09 3.08 -4.90
C GLU A 44 -1.82 2.63 -6.16
N VAL A 45 -3.15 2.62 -6.07
CA VAL A 45 -4.07 2.31 -7.15
C VAL A 45 -4.82 3.59 -7.48
N VAL A 46 -4.49 4.16 -8.63
CA VAL A 46 -5.21 5.30 -9.17
C VAL A 46 -6.33 4.75 -10.04
N ALA A 47 -7.56 4.92 -9.59
CA ALA A 47 -8.73 4.54 -10.38
C ALA A 47 -9.19 5.72 -11.25
N ASP A 48 -9.55 5.43 -12.51
CA ASP A 48 -10.26 6.35 -13.38
C ASP A 48 -11.63 6.70 -12.79
N SER A 49 -12.28 7.75 -13.30
CA SER A 49 -13.64 8.14 -12.90
C SER A 49 -14.73 7.07 -13.17
N LEU A 50 -14.38 5.98 -13.85
CA LEU A 50 -15.22 4.79 -14.07
C LEU A 50 -14.95 3.66 -13.05
N GLY A 51 -14.01 3.85 -12.10
CA GLY A 51 -13.65 2.86 -11.09
C GLY A 51 -12.71 1.75 -11.59
N HIS A 52 -12.22 1.84 -12.82
CA HIS A 52 -11.20 0.93 -13.33
C HIS A 52 -9.82 1.38 -12.84
N ALA A 53 -8.98 0.44 -12.40
CA ALA A 53 -7.59 0.73 -12.08
C ALA A 53 -6.89 1.24 -13.34
N HIS A 54 -6.62 2.55 -13.36
CA HIS A 54 -5.90 3.23 -14.44
C HIS A 54 -4.41 2.95 -14.33
N GLU A 55 -3.92 2.99 -13.10
CA GLU A 55 -2.51 2.88 -12.79
C GLU A 55 -2.32 2.22 -11.43
N VAL A 56 -1.35 1.32 -11.36
CA VAL A 56 -0.86 0.77 -10.10
C VAL A 56 0.62 1.08 -10.03
N ARG A 57 1.01 1.90 -9.05
CA ARG A 57 2.42 2.23 -8.79
C ARG A 57 2.83 1.72 -7.43
N ASN A 58 4.10 1.34 -7.30
CA ASN A 58 4.66 1.04 -6.00
C ASN A 58 4.80 2.34 -5.22
N TRP A 59 4.14 2.43 -4.07
CA TRP A 59 4.24 3.60 -3.21
C TRP A 59 5.33 3.42 -2.16
N GLY A 60 5.52 2.19 -1.67
CA GLY A 60 6.44 1.93 -0.58
C GLY A 60 6.30 0.52 -0.02
N SER A 61 6.86 0.32 1.16
CA SER A 61 6.76 -0.94 1.88
C SER A 61 6.59 -0.73 3.37
N VAL A 62 5.90 -1.67 4.01
CA VAL A 62 5.85 -1.76 5.48
C VAL A 62 6.51 -3.05 5.91
N THR A 63 7.41 -2.96 6.88
CA THR A 63 8.15 -4.08 7.44
C THR A 63 7.71 -4.31 8.86
N HIS A 64 7.19 -5.50 9.15
CA HIS A 64 6.98 -5.98 10.50
C HIS A 64 8.24 -6.74 10.93
N LEU A 65 8.97 -6.18 11.89
CA LEU A 65 10.18 -6.77 12.44
C LEU A 65 9.83 -7.83 13.49
N ALA A 66 10.72 -8.81 13.68
CA ALA A 66 10.52 -9.88 14.66
C ALA A 66 10.39 -9.40 16.12
N ASP A 67 10.87 -8.20 16.41
CA ASP A 67 10.75 -7.52 17.71
C ASP A 67 9.37 -6.85 17.91
N GLY A 68 8.47 -6.93 16.92
CA GLY A 68 7.13 -6.30 16.94
C GLY A 68 7.10 -4.86 16.43
N ALA A 69 8.26 -4.31 16.06
CA ALA A 69 8.34 -2.97 15.48
C ALA A 69 7.80 -2.93 14.04
N ILE A 70 7.02 -1.88 13.72
CA ILE A 70 6.46 -1.63 12.39
C ILE A 70 7.17 -0.44 11.76
N VAL A 71 7.86 -0.69 10.65
CA VAL A 71 8.63 0.31 9.91
C VAL A 71 7.98 0.57 8.57
N LEU A 72 7.60 1.82 8.30
CA LEU A 72 7.10 2.26 7.00
C LEU A 72 8.25 2.87 6.22
N HIS A 73 8.43 2.41 4.99
CA HIS A 73 9.37 2.97 4.03
C HIS A 73 8.60 3.47 2.82
N GLU A 74 8.64 4.77 2.60
CA GLU A 74 8.21 5.41 1.37
C GLU A 74 9.24 5.10 0.27
N ASP A 75 8.79 4.60 -0.87
CA ASP A 75 9.64 4.54 -2.07
C ASP A 75 9.68 5.99 -2.59
N ASP A 76 10.75 6.70 -2.26
CA ASP A 76 10.94 8.08 -2.72
C ASP A 76 10.81 8.07 -4.25
N PRO A 77 9.82 8.76 -4.85
CA PRO A 77 9.71 8.80 -6.29
C PRO A 77 10.89 9.61 -6.80
N THR A 78 11.99 8.93 -7.13
CA THR A 78 13.20 9.57 -7.63
C THR A 78 12.84 10.47 -8.82
N THR A 79 12.91 11.77 -8.55
CA THR A 79 13.00 12.97 -9.43
C THR A 79 13.19 12.69 -10.92
#